data_AF-A0A6C0IQV7-F1
#
_entry.id   AF-A0A6C0IQV7-F1
#
_cell.length_a   1.000
_cell.length_b   1.000
_cell.length_c   1.000
_cell.angle_alpha   90.00
_cell.angle_beta   90.00
_cell.angle_gamma   90.00
#
_symmetry.space_group_name_H-M   'P 1'
#
loop_
_entity.id
_entity.type
_entity.pdbx_description
1 polymer ?
#
loop_
_entity_poly.entity_id
_entity_poly.type
_entity_poly.pdbx_seq_one_letter_code
_entity_poly.pdbx_strand_id
1 'polypeptide(L)'
;MPSLKNSLLESFYLIFMFLFFKTSIDFNVLSSPKGSWLEHLIGDEYGLRICPFGRVAIFALIFILIARHYIKIPDNFMIFALSVSFILSLINLNAVVYLIPVWLLEMNYLF
;
A
#
# COMPACT_ATOMS: atom_id res chain seq x y z
N MET A 1 -1.98 -7.75 19.31
CA MET A 1 -0.79 -8.03 18.48
C MET A 1 -1.12 -9.06 17.41
N PRO A 2 -0.86 -8.76 16.13
CA PRO A 2 -1.08 -9.69 15.02
C PRO A 2 -0.12 -10.88 15.09
N SER A 3 -0.50 -12.00 14.46
CA SER A 3 0.41 -13.13 14.28
C SER A 3 1.35 -12.90 13.09
N LEU A 4 2.54 -13.50 13.11
CA LEU A 4 3.48 -13.45 11.98
C LEU A 4 2.83 -13.95 10.68
N LYS A 5 1.99 -14.99 10.76
CA LYS A 5 1.25 -15.52 9.61
C LYS A 5 0.37 -14.46 8.96
N ASN A 6 -0.33 -13.64 9.74
CA ASN A 6 -1.18 -12.57 9.21
C ASN A 6 -0.33 -11.52 8.51
N SER A 7 0.79 -11.10 9.11
CA SER A 7 1.69 -10.11 8.50
C SER A 7 2.37 -10.61 7.23
N LEU A 8 2.68 -11.91 7.14
CA LEU A 8 3.14 -12.52 5.90
C LEU A 8 2.04 -12.50 4.83
N LEU A 9 0.79 -12.83 5.19
CA LEU A 9 -0.34 -12.78 4.26
C LEU A 9 -0.59 -11.36 3.75
N GLU A 10 -0.58 -10.36 4.63
CA GLU A 10 -0.68 -8.94 4.28
C GLU A 10 0.46 -8.54 3.34
N SER A 11 1.69 -8.97 3.63
CA SER A 11 2.85 -8.68 2.79
C SER A 11 2.73 -9.29 1.39
N PHE A 12 2.30 -10.56 1.29
CA PHE A 12 2.06 -11.21 -0.01
C PHE A 12 0.94 -10.52 -0.80
N TYR A 13 -0.15 -10.16 -0.11
CA TYR A 13 -1.24 -9.40 -0.70
C TYR A 13 -0.72 -8.05 -1.27
N LEU A 14 0.03 -7.29 -0.48
CA LEU A 14 0.59 -6.01 -0.93
C LEU A 14 1.55 -6.17 -2.10
N ILE A 15 2.42 -7.18 -2.07
CA ILE A 15 3.32 -7.49 -3.19
C ILE A 15 2.51 -7.77 -4.46
N PHE A 16 1.50 -8.64 -4.35
CA PHE A 16 0.65 -8.98 -5.49
C PHE A 16 -0.05 -7.73 -6.05
N MET A 17 -0.71 -6.96 -5.20
CA MET A 17 -1.49 -5.79 -5.61
C MET A 17 -0.63 -4.67 -6.20
N PHE A 18 0.57 -4.43 -5.65
CA PHE A 18 1.40 -3.32 -6.09
C PHE A 18 2.30 -3.67 -7.28
N LEU A 19 2.75 -4.91 -7.42
CA LEU A 19 3.73 -5.29 -8.44
C LEU A 19 3.12 -6.04 -9.62
N PHE A 20 2.04 -6.80 -9.41
CA PHE A 20 1.56 -7.77 -10.41
C PHE A 20 0.12 -7.54 -10.85
N PHE A 21 -0.73 -6.99 -9.99
CA PHE A 21 -2.15 -6.83 -10.28
C PHE A 21 -2.39 -5.82 -11.41
N LYS A 22 -3.12 -6.26 -12.44
CA LYS A 22 -3.50 -5.45 -13.60
C LYS A 22 -5.01 -5.37 -13.70
N THR A 23 -5.52 -4.19 -14.02
CA THR A 23 -6.95 -3.94 -14.14
C THR A 23 -7.25 -2.83 -15.15
N SER A 24 -8.44 -2.85 -15.73
CA SER A 24 -9.01 -1.74 -16.50
C SER A 24 -9.78 -0.75 -15.63
N ILE A 25 -10.04 -1.09 -14.36
CA ILE A 25 -10.71 -0.21 -13.42
C ILE A 25 -9.74 0.87 -12.95
N ASP A 26 -10.13 2.13 -13.08
CA ASP A 26 -9.38 3.27 -12.58
C ASP A 26 -10.21 4.06 -11.57
N PHE A 27 -9.65 4.23 -10.36
CA PHE A 27 -10.24 5.06 -9.31
C PHE A 27 -9.68 6.48 -9.28
N ASN A 28 -8.71 6.83 -10.13
CA ASN A 28 -8.13 8.17 -10.14
C ASN A 28 -9.12 9.23 -10.63
N VAL A 29 -9.18 10.35 -9.92
CA VAL A 29 -9.99 11.53 -10.30
C VAL A 29 -9.11 12.63 -10.90
N LEU A 30 -7.81 12.64 -10.56
CA LEU A 30 -6.85 13.63 -11.01
C LEU A 30 -5.94 13.06 -12.10
N SER A 31 -5.40 13.94 -12.95
CA SER A 31 -4.46 13.58 -14.00
C SER A 31 -3.13 13.04 -13.46
N SER A 32 -2.58 12.05 -14.17
CA SER A 32 -1.28 11.45 -13.83
C SER A 32 -0.14 12.41 -14.18
N PRO A 33 0.84 12.60 -13.29
CA PRO A 33 2.05 13.35 -13.60
C PRO A 33 2.85 12.62 -14.69
N LYS A 34 3.07 13.27 -15.84
CA LYS A 34 3.79 12.68 -16.99
C LYS A 34 5.31 12.69 -16.80
N GLY A 35 6.01 11.66 -17.29
CA GLY A 35 7.46 11.59 -17.37
C GLY A 35 8.17 11.49 -16.02
N SER A 36 7.51 10.94 -15.00
CA SER A 36 8.00 10.95 -13.62
C SER A 36 7.82 9.59 -12.95
N TRP A 37 8.47 9.41 -11.79
CA TRP A 37 8.28 8.24 -10.93
C TRP A 37 6.84 8.08 -10.40
N LEU A 38 6.02 9.11 -10.55
CA LEU A 38 4.61 9.13 -10.14
C LEU A 38 3.65 8.82 -11.30
N GLU A 39 4.18 8.65 -12.52
CA GLU A 39 3.39 8.33 -13.70
C GLU A 39 2.70 6.96 -13.56
N HIS A 40 1.44 6.92 -13.96
CA HIS A 40 0.60 5.72 -13.90
C HIS A 40 -0.54 5.79 -14.92
N LEU A 41 -1.06 4.62 -15.28
CA LEU A 41 -2.16 4.48 -16.24
C LEU A 41 -3.47 5.03 -15.67
N ILE A 42 -4.17 5.84 -16.48
CA ILE A 42 -5.48 6.43 -16.17
C ILE A 42 -6.49 6.03 -17.25
N GLY A 43 -7.77 5.98 -16.89
CA GLY A 43 -8.87 5.63 -17.79
C GLY A 43 -8.99 4.12 -17.99
N ASP A 44 -9.55 3.68 -19.12
CA ASP A 44 -9.96 2.28 -19.32
C ASP A 44 -8.83 1.34 -19.78
N GLU A 45 -7.58 1.81 -19.82
CA GLU A 45 -6.45 1.00 -20.29
C GLU A 45 -6.15 -0.18 -19.36
N TYR A 46 -6.17 -1.40 -19.89
CA TYR A 46 -5.81 -2.57 -19.08
C TYR A 46 -4.31 -2.59 -18.77
N GLY A 47 -3.96 -2.47 -17.49
CA GLY A 47 -2.57 -2.54 -17.09
C GLY A 47 -2.34 -2.35 -15.59
N LEU A 48 -1.06 -2.23 -15.24
CA LEU A 48 -0.63 -2.03 -13.86
C LEU A 48 -0.87 -0.57 -13.46
N ARG A 49 -1.80 -0.37 -12.52
CA ARG A 49 -2.24 0.97 -12.12
C ARG A 49 -1.30 1.67 -11.17
N ILE A 50 -0.43 0.94 -10.48
CA ILE A 50 0.48 1.52 -9.49
C ILE A 50 1.71 2.14 -10.17
N CYS A 51 2.04 3.38 -9.78
CA CYS A 51 3.21 4.10 -10.27
C CYS A 51 4.54 3.48 -9.78
N PRO A 52 5.67 3.69 -10.48
CA PRO A 52 6.97 3.18 -10.07
C PRO A 52 7.34 3.50 -8.62
N PHE A 53 7.06 4.74 -8.15
CA PHE A 53 7.26 5.13 -6.76
C PHE A 53 6.49 4.24 -5.78
N GLY A 54 5.19 4.01 -6.02
CA GLY A 54 4.35 3.18 -5.16
C GLY A 54 4.88 1.75 -5.05
N ARG A 55 5.41 1.19 -6.14
CA ARG A 55 5.99 -0.17 -6.18
C ARG A 55 7.23 -0.30 -5.30
N VAL A 56 7.98 0.78 -5.11
CA VAL A 56 9.16 0.78 -4.23
C VAL A 56 8.74 1.13 -2.79
N ALA A 57 7.90 2.14 -2.63
CA ALA A 57 7.46 2.63 -1.32
C ALA A 57 6.73 1.55 -0.51
N ILE A 58 5.99 0.65 -1.16
CA ILE A 58 5.25 -0.41 -0.48
C ILE A 58 6.15 -1.36 0.33
N PHE A 59 7.41 -1.55 -0.09
CA PHE A 59 8.37 -2.37 0.65
C PHE A 59 8.72 -1.78 2.01
N ALA A 60 8.67 -0.45 2.18
CA ALA A 60 8.87 0.17 3.49
C ALA A 60 7.76 -0.24 4.47
N LEU A 61 6.50 -0.24 4.01
CA LEU A 61 5.37 -0.67 4.85
C LEU A 61 5.46 -2.17 5.16
N ILE A 62 5.73 -3.01 4.15
CA ILE A 62 5.92 -4.46 4.32
C ILE A 62 7.02 -4.75 5.34
N PHE A 63 8.16 -4.04 5.24
CA PHE A 63 9.26 -4.20 6.18
C PHE A 63 8.82 -3.89 7.62
N ILE A 64 8.07 -2.82 7.85
CA ILE A 64 7.56 -2.47 9.19
C ILE A 64 6.59 -3.55 9.71
N LEU A 65 5.66 -4.03 8.88
CA LEU A 65 4.68 -5.07 9.24
C LEU A 65 5.35 -6.39 9.66
N ILE A 66 6.50 -6.72 9.08
CA ILE A 66 7.29 -7.91 9.43
C ILE A 66 8.21 -7.63 10.61
N ALA A 67 8.92 -6.50 10.61
CA ALA A 67 9.94 -6.16 11.61
C ALA A 67 9.37 -6.08 13.03
N ARG A 68 8.12 -5.63 13.21
CA ARG A 68 7.44 -5.58 14.52
C ARG A 68 7.37 -6.93 15.26
N HIS A 69 7.55 -8.05 14.56
CA HIS A 69 7.58 -9.39 15.18
C HIS A 69 8.94 -9.74 15.78
N TYR A 70 10.00 -9.03 15.40
CA TYR A 70 11.38 -9.29 15.83
C TYR A 70 11.93 -8.18 16.73
N ILE A 71 11.40 -6.96 16.60
CA ILE A 71 11.77 -5.80 17.41
C ILE A 71 10.53 -5.14 18.01
N LYS A 72 10.66 -4.56 19.21
CA LYS A 72 9.57 -3.81 19.85
C LYS A 72 9.34 -2.50 19.10
N ILE A 73 8.25 -2.41 18.36
CA ILE A 73 7.79 -1.20 17.70
C ILE A 73 6.60 -0.64 18.49
N PRO A 74 6.61 0.63 18.94
CA PRO A 74 5.49 1.24 19.64
C PRO A 74 4.26 1.39 18.73
N ASP A 75 3.05 1.27 19.30
CA ASP A 75 1.80 1.40 18.56
C ASP A 75 1.66 2.76 17.87
N ASN A 76 2.14 3.85 18.49
CA ASN A 76 2.17 5.18 17.89
C ASN A 76 3.01 5.23 16.60
N PHE A 77 4.09 4.45 16.52
CA PHE A 77 4.91 4.37 15.31
C PHE A 77 4.16 3.60 14.20
N MET A 78 3.42 2.54 14.56
CA MET A 78 2.56 1.82 13.61
C MET A 78 1.47 2.74 13.06
N ILE A 79 0.77 3.47 13.93
CA ILE A 79 -0.26 4.45 13.52
C ILE A 79 0.34 5.50 12.59
N PHE A 80 1.54 6.02 12.92
CA PHE A 80 2.25 6.96 12.06
C PHE A 80 2.58 6.36 10.69
N ALA A 81 3.13 5.15 10.63
CA ALA A 81 3.46 4.46 9.38
C ALA A 81 2.21 4.23 8.50
N LEU A 82 1.10 3.82 9.11
CA LEU A 82 -0.18 3.64 8.40
C LEU A 82 -0.71 4.97 7.88
N SER A 83 -0.63 6.04 8.68
CA SER A 83 -1.04 7.39 8.27
C SER A 83 -0.20 7.93 7.11
N VAL A 84 1.12 7.72 7.14
CA VAL A 84 2.02 8.07 6.04
C VAL A 84 1.67 7.27 4.78
N SER A 85 1.39 5.96 4.92
CA SER A 85 0.99 5.15 3.77
C SER A 85 -0.32 5.64 3.14
N PHE A 86 -1.28 6.09 3.95
CA PHE A 86 -2.52 6.71 3.47
C PHE A 86 -2.24 7.99 2.68
N ILE A 87 -1.48 8.93 3.24
CA ILE A 87 -1.16 10.19 2.58
C ILE A 87 -0.41 9.95 1.25
N LEU A 88 0.61 9.08 1.25
CA LEU A 88 1.36 8.77 0.04
C LEU A 88 0.51 8.06 -1.02
N SER A 89 -0.44 7.23 -0.60
CA SER A 89 -1.34 6.55 -1.53
C SER A 89 -2.30 7.51 -2.25
N LEU A 90 -2.58 8.70 -1.72
CA LEU A 90 -3.46 9.69 -2.40
C LEU A 90 -2.92 10.17 -3.76
N ILE A 91 -1.63 9.97 -4.04
CA ILE A 91 -1.04 10.20 -5.37
C ILE A 91 -1.67 9.27 -6.42
N ASN A 92 -2.20 8.11 -5.99
CA ASN A 92 -2.81 7.11 -6.83
C ASN A 92 -3.99 6.44 -6.12
N LEU A 93 -5.22 6.80 -6.48
CA LEU A 93 -6.41 6.31 -5.78
C LEU A 93 -6.62 4.79 -5.90
N ASN A 94 -6.05 4.12 -6.90
CA ASN A 94 -6.03 2.66 -6.91
C ASN A 94 -5.19 2.10 -5.75
N ALA A 95 -4.06 2.74 -5.41
CA ALA A 95 -3.25 2.36 -4.25
C ALA A 95 -4.02 2.51 -2.94
N VAL A 96 -4.83 3.56 -2.80
CA VAL A 96 -5.72 3.75 -1.64
C VAL A 96 -6.64 2.53 -1.49
N VAL A 97 -7.35 2.17 -2.56
CA VAL A 97 -8.28 1.03 -2.55
C VAL A 97 -7.56 -0.27 -2.20
N TYR A 98 -6.36 -0.47 -2.73
CA TYR A 98 -5.59 -1.70 -2.48
C TYR A 98 -5.09 -1.76 -1.03
N LEU A 99 -4.86 -0.64 -0.37
CA LEU A 99 -4.40 -0.59 1.03
C LEU A 99 -5.52 -0.72 2.07
N ILE A 100 -6.80 -0.49 1.69
CA ILE A 100 -7.95 -0.57 2.62
C ILE A 100 -7.95 -1.85 3.46
N PRO A 101 -7.81 -3.07 2.89
CA PRO A 101 -7.85 -4.30 3.69
C PRO A 101 -6.76 -4.34 4.76
N VAL A 102 -5.56 -3.83 4.45
CA VAL A 102 -4.43 -3.78 5.40
C VAL A 102 -4.72 -2.76 6.49
N TRP A 103 -5.18 -1.55 6.16
CA TRP A 103 -5.52 -0.56 7.18
C TRP A 103 -6.62 -1.04 8.13
N LEU A 104 -7.67 -1.68 7.62
CA LEU A 104 -8.75 -2.18 8.46
C LEU A 104 -8.27 -3.25 9.45
N LEU A 105 -7.46 -4.19 8.99
CA LEU A 105 -6.88 -5.23 9.85
C LEU A 105 -5.95 -4.62 10.90
N GLU A 106 -5.06 -3.73 10.48
CA GLU A 106 -4.08 -3.10 11.35
C GLU A 106 -4.73 -2.21 12.42
N MET A 107 -5.73 -1.41 12.04
CA MET A 107 -6.48 -0.61 13.01
C MET A 107 -7.21 -1.50 14.03
N ASN A 108 -7.77 -2.62 13.61
CA ASN A 108 -8.40 -3.60 14.52
C ASN A 108 -7.40 -4.31 15.46
N TYR A 109 -6.09 -4.26 15.17
CA TYR A 109 -5.07 -4.78 16.08
C TYR A 109 -4.53 -3.73 17.06
N LEU A 110 -4.65 -2.44 16.71
CA LEU A 110 -4.12 -1.31 17.46
C LEU A 110 -5.16 -0.69 18.42
N PHE A 111 -6.45 -0.86 18.13
CA PHE A 111 -7.58 -0.39 18.93
C PHE A 111 -8.42 -1.57 19.42
#